data_AF-A0A1R4JTL3-F1
#
_entry.id   AF-A0A1R4JTL3-F1
#
_cell.length_a   1.000
_cell.length_b   1.000
_cell.length_c   1.000
_cell.angle_alpha   90.00
_cell.angle_beta   90.00
_cell.angle_gamma   90.00
#
_symmetry.space_group_name_H-M   'P 1'
#
loop_
_entity.id
_entity.type
_entity.pdbx_description
1 polymer ?
#
loop_
_entity_poly.entity_id
_entity_poly.type
_entity_poly.pdbx_seq_one_letter_code
_entity_poly.pdbx_strand_id
1 'polypeptide(L)'
;MAPRQPKTKEEALRSLLNDLIEEYLLNQEGIVTANDFALQGVLKKAEKNKEGGLDSYYLVKALVNVIQGRLNTAEGEFKKALRISPNDPVILTNYSVALRLLNKNNESNRILIKVIKEFKFFESSMLNNILFNSIPELETKYLQEVTQYLETDKMNGTIDSLISLKGDLQEIDISFSEFKEVIELLRFMVSKRTRQQFIPRFSIDNGLDRHLKIEVFLNVTTQEAAELNSEFTTYFVDYIFDNERHDLSGKFLVFFKQQKSRYDGTENPDALYLGINEELVA
;
A
#
# COMPACT_ATOMS: atom_id res chain seq x y z
N MET A 1 -17.20 -27.67 -5.32
CA MET A 1 -16.76 -28.27 -6.60
C MET A 1 -15.25 -28.36 -6.57
N ALA A 2 -14.63 -29.50 -6.91
CA ALA A 2 -13.17 -29.58 -7.01
C ALA A 2 -12.68 -28.64 -8.14
N PRO A 3 -11.58 -27.90 -7.96
CA PRO A 3 -11.06 -27.04 -9.00
C PRO A 3 -10.70 -27.88 -10.24
N ARG A 4 -11.16 -27.44 -11.41
CA ARG A 4 -10.83 -28.09 -12.68
C ARG A 4 -9.33 -27.95 -12.91
N GLN A 5 -8.65 -29.06 -13.19
CA GLN A 5 -7.24 -29.00 -13.56
C GLN A 5 -7.06 -28.19 -14.86
N PRO A 6 -6.03 -27.32 -14.95
CA PRO A 6 -5.76 -26.54 -16.15
C PRO A 6 -5.47 -27.47 -17.33
N LYS A 7 -6.09 -27.18 -18.48
CA LYS A 7 -5.99 -27.98 -19.71
C LYS A 7 -4.82 -27.55 -20.59
N THR A 8 -4.33 -26.31 -20.42
CA THR A 8 -3.18 -25.77 -21.16
C THR A 8 -2.10 -25.23 -20.22
N LYS A 9 -0.88 -25.05 -20.74
CA LYS A 9 0.22 -24.44 -19.99
C LYS A 9 -0.08 -22.97 -19.65
N GLU A 10 -0.76 -22.26 -20.54
CA GLU A 10 -1.23 -20.88 -20.31
C GLU A 10 -2.24 -20.83 -19.16
N GLU A 11 -3.26 -21.70 -19.19
CA GLU A 11 -4.24 -21.82 -18.11
C GLU A 11 -3.57 -22.18 -16.78
N ALA A 12 -2.51 -23.00 -16.80
CA ALA A 12 -1.73 -23.31 -15.61
C ALA A 12 -1.01 -22.09 -15.05
N LEU A 13 -0.38 -21.25 -15.89
CA LEU A 13 0.26 -20.00 -15.44
C LEU A 13 -0.77 -19.01 -14.90
N ARG A 14 -1.92 -18.86 -15.58
CA ARG A 14 -3.02 -18.01 -15.12
C ARG A 14 -3.59 -18.46 -13.78
N SER A 15 -3.77 -19.77 -13.58
CA SER A 15 -4.19 -20.33 -12.29
C SER A 15 -3.18 -19.98 -11.20
N LEU A 16 -1.87 -20.14 -11.45
CA LEU A 16 -0.85 -19.79 -10.47
C LEU A 16 -0.86 -18.30 -10.12
N LEU A 17 -1.11 -17.42 -11.09
CA LEU A 17 -1.24 -15.98 -10.84
C LEU A 17 -2.43 -15.68 -9.93
N ASN A 18 -3.59 -16.27 -10.22
CA ASN A 18 -4.78 -16.08 -9.40
C ASN A 18 -4.56 -16.61 -7.98
N ASP A 19 -3.98 -17.81 -7.84
CA ASP A 19 -3.67 -18.41 -6.53
C ASP A 19 -2.73 -17.49 -5.74
N LEU A 20 -1.67 -16.95 -6.36
CA LEU A 20 -0.75 -16.02 -5.71
C LEU A 20 -1.44 -14.73 -5.27
N ILE A 21 -2.28 -14.16 -6.14
CA ILE A 21 -2.99 -12.91 -5.85
C ILE A 21 -3.98 -13.12 -4.71
N GLU A 22 -4.80 -14.17 -4.76
CA GLU A 22 -5.79 -14.46 -3.74
C GLU A 22 -5.15 -14.80 -2.39
N GLU A 23 -4.17 -15.71 -2.37
CA GLU A 23 -3.56 -16.20 -1.13
C GLU A 23 -2.62 -15.18 -0.49
N TYR A 24 -1.86 -14.44 -1.29
CA TYR A 24 -0.77 -13.61 -0.76
C TYR A 24 -0.94 -12.11 -0.97
N LEU A 25 -1.93 -11.61 -1.71
CA LEU A 25 -2.06 -10.17 -1.99
C LEU A 25 -3.44 -9.60 -1.62
N LEU A 26 -4.54 -10.31 -1.90
CA LEU A 26 -5.91 -9.84 -1.63
C LEU A 26 -6.38 -10.23 -0.22
N ASN A 27 -6.22 -11.50 0.16
CA ASN A 27 -6.72 -12.02 1.44
C ASN A 27 -5.62 -12.07 2.51
N GLN A 28 -4.73 -11.07 2.52
CA GLN A 28 -3.70 -11.02 3.54
C GLN A 28 -4.33 -10.79 4.92
N GLU A 29 -3.99 -11.67 5.84
CA GLU A 29 -4.42 -11.65 7.23
C GLU A 29 -3.21 -11.76 8.14
N GLY A 30 -3.24 -11.01 9.25
CA GLY A 30 -2.24 -11.07 10.30
C GLY A 30 -0.87 -10.51 9.92
N ILE A 31 0.12 -10.88 10.73
CA ILE A 31 1.55 -10.64 10.48
C ILE A 31 2.07 -11.74 9.54
N VAL A 32 2.73 -11.36 8.46
CA VAL A 32 3.06 -12.28 7.38
C VAL A 32 4.31 -13.10 7.68
N THR A 33 4.18 -14.41 7.55
CA THR A 33 5.27 -15.36 7.32
C THR A 33 5.20 -15.87 5.88
N ALA A 34 6.15 -15.53 5.01
CA ALA A 34 6.22 -16.17 3.69
C ALA A 34 6.48 -17.67 3.86
N ASN A 35 5.59 -18.52 3.33
CA ASN A 35 5.86 -19.94 3.22
C ASN A 35 6.77 -20.17 2.00
N ASP A 36 8.09 -20.05 2.22
CA ASP A 36 9.08 -20.21 1.17
C ASP A 36 8.94 -21.54 0.43
N PHE A 37 8.54 -22.62 1.12
CA PHE A 37 8.34 -23.92 0.48
C PHE A 37 7.19 -23.89 -0.54
N ALA A 38 6.05 -23.29 -0.19
CA ALA A 38 4.91 -23.14 -1.09
C ALA A 38 5.29 -22.30 -2.32
N LEU A 39 5.98 -21.18 -2.12
CA LEU A 39 6.44 -20.29 -3.19
C LEU A 39 7.46 -20.96 -4.12
N GLN A 40 8.38 -21.79 -3.58
CA GLN A 40 9.26 -22.62 -4.41
C GLN A 40 8.48 -23.64 -5.26
N GLY A 41 7.39 -24.19 -4.70
CA GLY A 41 6.45 -25.03 -5.45
C GLY A 41 5.80 -24.29 -6.62
N VAL A 42 5.37 -23.05 -6.40
CA VAL A 42 4.83 -22.17 -7.45
C VAL A 42 5.87 -21.93 -8.56
N LEU A 43 7.11 -21.57 -8.20
CA LEU A 43 8.18 -21.34 -9.17
C LEU A 43 8.49 -22.59 -10.01
N LYS A 44 8.53 -23.78 -9.41
CA LYS A 44 8.72 -25.04 -10.13
C LYS A 44 7.59 -25.31 -11.12
N LYS A 45 6.35 -25.06 -10.73
CA LYS A 45 5.18 -25.20 -11.63
C LYS A 45 5.22 -24.17 -12.75
N ALA A 46 5.61 -22.92 -12.46
CA ALA A 46 5.76 -21.88 -13.48
C ALA A 46 6.83 -22.26 -14.51
N GLU A 47 7.98 -22.77 -14.08
CA GLU A 47 9.06 -23.22 -14.96
C GLU A 47 8.60 -24.33 -15.92
N LYS A 48 7.85 -25.33 -15.42
CA LYS A 48 7.29 -26.41 -16.23
C LYS A 48 6.33 -25.90 -17.31
N ASN A 49 5.66 -24.77 -17.06
CA ASN A 49 4.62 -24.21 -17.92
C ASN A 49 5.07 -22.96 -18.69
N LYS A 50 6.35 -22.58 -18.66
CA LYS A 50 6.86 -21.33 -19.27
C LYS A 50 6.54 -21.17 -20.76
N GLU A 51 6.41 -22.27 -21.49
CA GLU A 51 6.03 -22.28 -22.92
C GLU A 51 4.57 -21.83 -23.15
N GLY A 52 3.76 -21.74 -22.09
CA GLY A 52 2.40 -21.20 -22.13
C GLY A 52 2.34 -19.67 -22.16
N GLY A 53 3.47 -18.97 -22.00
CA GLY A 53 3.54 -17.51 -22.01
C GLY A 53 4.72 -17.00 -21.18
N LEU A 54 5.75 -16.46 -21.84
CA LEU A 54 6.96 -16.00 -21.15
C LEU A 54 6.71 -14.75 -20.29
N ASP A 55 5.82 -13.87 -20.73
CA ASP A 55 5.37 -12.70 -19.97
C ASP A 55 4.66 -13.11 -18.68
N SER A 56 3.71 -14.04 -18.76
CA SER A 56 3.00 -14.61 -17.60
C SER A 56 3.95 -15.35 -16.66
N TYR A 57 4.91 -16.11 -17.20
CA TYR A 57 5.96 -16.74 -16.40
C TYR A 57 6.80 -15.71 -15.62
N TYR A 58 7.23 -14.63 -16.27
CA TYR A 58 7.98 -13.56 -15.61
C TYR A 58 7.11 -12.78 -14.61
N LEU A 59 5.83 -12.60 -14.88
CA LEU A 59 4.88 -12.01 -13.92
C LEU A 59 4.76 -12.89 -12.65
N VAL A 60 4.62 -14.20 -12.79
CA VAL A 60 4.60 -15.13 -11.63
C VAL A 60 5.88 -14.98 -10.80
N LYS A 61 7.04 -14.98 -11.45
CA LYS A 61 8.33 -14.79 -10.76
C LYS A 61 8.42 -13.44 -10.07
N ALA A 62 7.92 -12.37 -10.70
CA ALA A 62 7.93 -11.05 -10.12
C ALA A 62 7.07 -11.01 -8.85
N LEU A 63 5.84 -11.54 -8.90
CA LEU A 63 4.95 -11.61 -7.75
C LEU A 63 5.53 -12.45 -6.60
N VAL A 64 6.12 -13.61 -6.88
CA VAL A 64 6.80 -14.41 -5.85
C VAL A 64 7.92 -13.62 -5.18
N ASN A 65 8.69 -12.84 -5.95
CA ASN A 65 9.72 -11.98 -5.37
C ASN A 65 9.15 -10.81 -4.57
N VAL A 66 8.04 -10.21 -4.99
CA VAL A 66 7.31 -9.19 -4.19
C VAL A 66 6.89 -9.79 -2.86
N ILE A 67 6.26 -10.97 -2.90
CA ILE A 67 5.83 -11.70 -1.70
C ILE A 67 7.04 -11.97 -0.82
N GLN A 68 8.18 -12.39 -1.33
CA GLN A 68 9.38 -12.62 -0.51
C GLN A 68 10.11 -11.34 -0.05
N GLY A 69 9.61 -10.14 -0.38
CA GLY A 69 10.27 -8.87 -0.07
C GLY A 69 11.54 -8.62 -0.90
N ARG A 70 11.81 -9.42 -1.94
CA ARG A 70 12.96 -9.30 -2.85
C ARG A 70 12.65 -8.30 -3.96
N LEU A 71 12.34 -7.06 -3.58
CA LEU A 71 11.73 -6.05 -4.45
C LEU A 71 12.60 -5.69 -5.67
N ASN A 72 13.92 -5.57 -5.51
CA ASN A 72 14.83 -5.31 -6.63
C ASN A 72 14.85 -6.45 -7.65
N THR A 73 14.78 -7.70 -7.17
CA THR A 73 14.65 -8.87 -8.06
C THR A 73 13.30 -8.87 -8.76
N ALA A 74 12.22 -8.54 -8.04
CA ALA A 74 10.88 -8.42 -8.60
C ALA A 74 10.82 -7.39 -9.74
N GLU A 75 11.39 -6.19 -9.53
CA GLU A 75 11.49 -5.16 -10.56
C GLU A 75 12.18 -5.68 -11.83
N GLY A 76 13.27 -6.45 -11.69
CA GLY A 76 13.96 -7.09 -12.81
C GLY A 76 13.07 -8.06 -13.60
N GLU A 77 12.25 -8.85 -12.91
CA GLU A 77 11.32 -9.81 -13.55
C GLU A 77 10.12 -9.09 -14.20
N PHE A 78 9.57 -8.04 -13.58
CA PHE A 78 8.54 -7.19 -14.21
C PHE A 78 9.04 -6.56 -15.51
N LYS A 79 10.27 -6.04 -15.52
CA LYS A 79 10.89 -5.48 -16.72
C LYS A 79 11.05 -6.52 -17.83
N LYS A 80 11.29 -7.80 -17.50
CA LYS A 80 11.32 -8.89 -18.50
C LYS A 80 9.92 -9.17 -19.06
N ALA A 81 8.90 -9.20 -18.19
CA ALA A 81 7.51 -9.38 -18.62
C ALA A 81 7.05 -8.26 -19.56
N LEU A 82 7.32 -6.99 -19.21
CA LEU A 82 6.99 -5.81 -20.02
C LEU A 82 7.80 -5.71 -21.33
N ARG A 83 8.96 -6.35 -21.46
CA ARG A 83 9.66 -6.42 -22.76
C ARG A 83 8.91 -7.28 -23.77
N ILE A 84 8.14 -8.26 -23.30
CA ILE A 84 7.35 -9.17 -24.13
C ILE A 84 5.98 -8.55 -24.39
N SER A 85 5.33 -8.05 -23.33
CA SER A 85 3.99 -7.49 -23.36
C SER A 85 3.99 -6.06 -22.78
N PRO A 86 4.48 -5.05 -23.53
CA PRO A 86 4.78 -3.71 -23.01
C PRO A 86 3.56 -2.89 -22.59
N ASN A 87 2.38 -3.25 -23.09
CA ASN A 87 1.12 -2.54 -22.86
C ASN A 87 0.10 -3.40 -22.11
N ASP A 88 0.54 -4.49 -21.48
CA ASP A 88 -0.35 -5.33 -20.68
C ASP A 88 -0.74 -4.58 -19.38
N PRO A 89 -2.03 -4.24 -19.18
CA PRO A 89 -2.46 -3.47 -18.03
C PRO A 89 -2.30 -4.24 -16.71
N VAL A 90 -2.38 -5.57 -16.72
CA VAL A 90 -2.20 -6.41 -15.52
C VAL A 90 -0.74 -6.38 -15.08
N ILE A 91 0.21 -6.51 -16.02
CA ILE A 91 1.65 -6.43 -15.70
C ILE A 91 2.01 -5.02 -15.23
N LEU A 92 1.52 -3.98 -15.91
CA LEU A 92 1.78 -2.59 -15.54
C LEU A 92 1.25 -2.24 -14.14
N THR A 93 0.05 -2.69 -13.80
CA THR A 93 -0.57 -2.45 -12.49
C THR A 93 0.16 -3.17 -11.36
N ASN A 94 0.53 -4.42 -11.55
CA ASN A 94 1.32 -5.15 -10.55
C ASN A 94 2.74 -4.57 -10.42
N TYR A 95 3.34 -4.12 -11.53
CA TYR A 95 4.64 -3.46 -11.49
C TYR A 95 4.60 -2.13 -10.74
N SER A 96 3.53 -1.33 -10.89
CA SER A 96 3.37 -0.08 -10.14
C SER A 96 3.31 -0.33 -8.64
N VAL A 97 2.66 -1.41 -8.19
CA VAL A 97 2.69 -1.82 -6.77
C VAL A 97 4.11 -2.11 -6.32
N ALA A 98 4.91 -2.84 -7.10
CA ALA A 98 6.31 -3.10 -6.76
C ALA A 98 7.17 -1.82 -6.71
N LEU A 99 6.93 -0.87 -7.62
CA LEU A 99 7.57 0.46 -7.58
C LEU A 99 7.22 1.24 -6.31
N ARG A 100 5.96 1.21 -5.87
CA ARG A 100 5.53 1.81 -4.60
C ARG A 100 6.27 1.21 -3.40
N LEU A 101 6.43 -0.11 -3.38
CA LEU A 101 7.18 -0.81 -2.32
C LEU A 101 8.68 -0.48 -2.35
N LEU A 102 9.22 -0.10 -3.52
CA LEU A 102 10.57 0.44 -3.69
C LEU A 102 10.66 1.95 -3.42
N ASN A 103 9.61 2.57 -2.88
CA ASN A 103 9.49 4.03 -2.69
C ASN A 103 9.62 4.85 -3.99
N LYS A 104 9.43 4.24 -5.16
CA LYS A 104 9.37 4.91 -6.47
C LYS A 104 7.93 5.39 -6.78
N ASN A 105 7.34 6.14 -5.85
CA ASN A 105 5.91 6.54 -5.88
C ASN A 105 5.54 7.30 -7.17
N ASN A 106 6.41 8.22 -7.62
CA ASN A 106 6.20 9.00 -8.84
C ASN A 106 6.13 8.14 -10.11
N GLU A 107 7.02 7.17 -10.25
CA GLU A 107 7.02 6.24 -11.38
C GLU A 107 5.77 5.36 -11.35
N SER A 108 5.40 4.87 -10.17
CA SER A 108 4.15 4.12 -9.97
C SER A 108 2.92 4.92 -10.43
N ASN A 109 2.79 6.18 -10.02
CA ASN A 109 1.65 7.02 -10.40
C ASN A 109 1.56 7.24 -11.90
N ARG A 110 2.69 7.51 -12.56
CA ARG A 110 2.73 7.69 -14.02
C ARG A 110 2.26 6.43 -14.76
N ILE A 111 2.66 5.24 -14.29
CA ILE A 111 2.21 3.98 -14.88
C ILE A 111 0.71 3.80 -14.70
N LEU A 112 0.18 4.00 -13.49
CA LEU A 112 -1.25 3.83 -13.22
C LEU A 112 -2.12 4.79 -14.05
N ILE A 113 -1.72 6.06 -14.12
CA ILE A 113 -2.41 7.07 -14.94
C ILE A 113 -2.36 6.68 -16.42
N LYS A 114 -1.21 6.22 -16.92
CA LYS A 114 -1.09 5.74 -18.29
C LYS A 114 -2.09 4.61 -18.54
N VAL A 115 -2.19 3.64 -17.63
CA VAL A 115 -3.11 2.50 -17.79
C VAL A 115 -4.57 2.95 -17.83
N ILE A 116 -4.96 3.83 -16.91
CA ILE A 116 -6.32 4.39 -16.84
C ILE A 116 -6.65 5.15 -18.13
N LYS A 117 -5.74 6.03 -18.57
CA LYS A 117 -5.95 6.93 -19.70
C LYS A 117 -5.91 6.23 -21.06
N GLU A 118 -4.86 5.47 -21.32
CA GLU A 118 -4.59 4.92 -22.65
C GLU A 118 -5.33 3.62 -22.90
N PHE A 119 -5.40 2.75 -21.89
CA PHE A 119 -6.04 1.44 -22.03
C PHE A 119 -7.50 1.43 -21.59
N LYS A 120 -8.01 2.55 -21.03
CA LYS A 120 -9.35 2.66 -20.45
C LYS A 120 -9.64 1.52 -19.47
N PHE A 121 -8.58 1.05 -18.81
CA PHE A 121 -8.62 -0.06 -17.87
C PHE A 121 -8.56 0.53 -16.47
N PHE A 122 -9.55 0.18 -15.66
CA PHE A 122 -9.72 0.74 -14.33
C PHE A 122 -10.06 -0.35 -13.32
N GLU A 123 -9.26 -0.43 -12.26
CA GLU A 123 -9.58 -1.16 -11.04
C GLU A 123 -9.55 -0.19 -9.87
N SER A 124 -10.48 -0.35 -8.92
CA SER A 124 -10.54 0.51 -7.72
C SER A 124 -9.23 0.50 -6.92
N SER A 125 -8.51 -0.62 -6.93
CA SER A 125 -7.18 -0.77 -6.35
C SER A 125 -6.16 0.26 -6.88
N MET A 126 -6.31 0.73 -8.12
CA MET A 126 -5.44 1.72 -8.74
C MET A 126 -5.58 3.09 -8.07
N LEU A 127 -6.80 3.54 -7.76
CA LEU A 127 -7.02 4.80 -7.04
C LEU A 127 -6.37 4.75 -5.67
N ASN A 128 -6.57 3.64 -4.95
CA ASN A 128 -5.97 3.44 -3.65
C ASN A 128 -4.43 3.51 -3.75
N ASN A 129 -3.83 2.88 -4.76
CA ASN A 129 -2.40 2.96 -4.98
C ASN A 129 -1.91 4.39 -5.27
N ILE A 130 -2.63 5.16 -6.10
CA ILE A 130 -2.27 6.56 -6.39
C ILE A 130 -2.38 7.40 -5.12
N LEU A 131 -3.44 7.23 -4.35
CA LEU A 131 -3.61 7.87 -3.05
C LEU A 131 -2.45 7.54 -2.11
N PHE A 132 -2.12 6.27 -1.93
CA PHE A 132 -1.04 5.87 -1.02
C PHE A 132 0.34 6.35 -1.48
N ASN A 133 0.55 6.48 -2.78
CA ASN A 133 1.76 7.09 -3.34
C ASN A 133 1.82 8.59 -3.06
N SER A 134 0.68 9.25 -3.02
CA SER A 134 0.54 10.69 -2.76
C SER A 134 0.67 11.07 -1.28
N ILE A 135 0.31 10.18 -0.34
CA ILE A 135 0.30 10.49 1.10
C ILE A 135 1.64 11.02 1.63
N PRO A 136 2.80 10.34 1.45
CA PRO A 136 4.06 10.82 2.04
C PRO A 136 4.45 12.22 1.55
N GLU A 137 4.05 12.55 0.31
CA GLU A 137 4.36 13.84 -0.29
C GLU A 137 3.19 14.86 -0.19
N LEU A 138 2.07 14.47 0.40
CA LEU A 138 0.80 15.20 0.36
C LEU A 138 0.52 15.81 -1.03
N GLU A 139 0.88 15.09 -2.10
CA GLU A 139 0.84 15.58 -3.47
C GLU A 139 -0.48 15.20 -4.13
N THR A 140 -1.30 16.20 -4.46
CA THR A 140 -2.63 15.98 -5.03
C THR A 140 -2.64 15.92 -6.56
N LYS A 141 -1.54 16.30 -7.22
CA LYS A 141 -1.47 16.42 -8.68
C LYS A 141 -1.94 15.17 -9.42
N TYR A 142 -1.44 13.99 -9.03
CA TYR A 142 -1.81 12.74 -9.68
C TYR A 142 -3.28 12.35 -9.41
N LEU A 143 -3.80 12.67 -8.23
CA LEU A 143 -5.21 12.46 -7.90
C LEU A 143 -6.11 13.36 -8.76
N GLN A 144 -5.75 14.64 -8.87
CA GLN A 144 -6.44 15.63 -9.72
C GLN A 144 -6.39 15.27 -11.22
N GLU A 145 -5.29 14.67 -11.68
CA GLU A 145 -5.21 14.18 -13.06
C GLU A 145 -6.19 13.03 -13.28
N VAL A 146 -6.31 12.11 -12.33
CA VAL A 146 -7.19 10.94 -12.46
C VAL A 146 -8.68 11.28 -12.33
N THR A 147 -9.05 12.28 -11.54
CA THR A 147 -10.47 12.70 -11.44
C THR A 147 -11.07 13.12 -12.78
N GLN A 148 -10.25 13.61 -13.72
CA GLN A 148 -10.68 13.95 -15.09
C GLN A 148 -11.18 12.74 -15.89
N TYR A 149 -10.80 11.53 -15.48
CA TYR A 149 -11.14 10.30 -16.20
C TYR A 149 -12.20 9.44 -15.50
N LEU A 150 -12.49 9.69 -14.22
CA LEU A 150 -13.27 8.73 -13.41
C LEU A 150 -14.55 9.27 -12.75
N GLU A 151 -14.92 10.55 -12.90
CA GLU A 151 -16.18 11.13 -12.38
C GLU A 151 -16.53 10.68 -10.93
N THR A 152 -15.55 10.64 -10.03
CA THR A 152 -15.77 10.17 -8.66
C THR A 152 -15.75 11.33 -7.65
N ASP A 153 -16.90 11.68 -7.09
CA ASP A 153 -17.00 12.66 -5.99
C ASP A 153 -16.14 12.27 -4.77
N LYS A 154 -15.97 10.96 -4.53
CA LYS A 154 -15.13 10.42 -3.44
C LYS A 154 -13.67 10.90 -3.50
N MET A 155 -13.14 11.13 -4.70
CA MET A 155 -11.75 11.59 -4.87
C MET A 155 -11.58 13.06 -4.53
N ASN A 156 -12.60 13.90 -4.77
CA ASN A 156 -12.54 15.31 -4.42
C ASN A 156 -12.40 15.48 -2.89
N GLY A 157 -13.22 14.76 -2.11
CA GLY A 157 -13.09 14.77 -0.64
C GLY A 157 -11.73 14.26 -0.14
N THR A 158 -11.12 13.31 -0.85
CA THR A 158 -9.76 12.82 -0.53
C THR A 158 -8.68 13.86 -0.83
N ILE A 159 -8.80 14.56 -1.96
CA ILE A 159 -7.92 15.66 -2.34
C ILE A 159 -8.01 16.79 -1.31
N ASP A 160 -9.23 17.18 -0.94
CA ASP A 160 -9.49 18.22 0.07
C ASP A 160 -8.92 17.82 1.43
N SER A 161 -9.04 16.54 1.81
CA SER A 161 -8.44 15.99 3.03
C SER A 161 -6.92 16.12 3.05
N LEU A 162 -6.23 15.82 1.94
CA LEU A 162 -4.77 15.97 1.85
C LEU A 162 -4.33 17.43 1.90
N ILE A 163 -5.08 18.33 1.27
CA ILE A 163 -4.80 19.78 1.31
C ILE A 163 -4.97 20.30 2.73
N SER A 164 -6.06 19.92 3.40
CA SER A 164 -6.36 20.34 4.77
C SER A 164 -5.30 19.82 5.75
N LEU A 165 -4.98 18.52 5.68
CA LEU A 165 -3.92 17.92 6.49
C LEU A 165 -2.60 18.67 6.30
N LYS A 166 -2.23 19.01 5.06
CA LYS A 166 -0.99 19.77 4.78
C LYS A 166 -0.97 21.14 5.45
N GLY A 167 -2.10 21.86 5.47
CA GLY A 167 -2.24 23.14 6.17
C GLY A 167 -2.11 22.96 7.68
N ASP A 168 -2.86 22.02 8.23
CA ASP A 168 -2.97 21.83 9.68
C ASP A 168 -1.68 21.30 10.32
N LEU A 169 -0.87 20.52 9.58
CA LEU A 169 0.47 20.13 10.04
C LEU A 169 1.36 21.34 10.36
N GLN A 170 1.24 22.42 9.57
CA GLN A 170 1.99 23.66 9.82
C GLN A 170 1.49 24.39 11.07
N GLU A 171 0.20 24.29 11.39
CA GLU A 171 -0.39 24.89 12.60
C GLU A 171 0.06 24.21 13.89
N ILE A 172 0.58 22.98 13.80
CA ILE A 172 1.07 22.20 14.93
C ILE A 172 2.59 21.99 14.90
N ASP A 173 3.30 22.83 14.17
CA ASP A 173 4.76 22.82 14.05
C ASP A 173 5.33 21.46 13.60
N ILE A 174 4.60 20.77 12.73
CA ILE A 174 5.10 19.61 12.00
C ILE A 174 5.45 20.04 10.58
N SER A 175 6.75 20.09 10.30
CA SER A 175 7.25 20.28 8.95
C SER A 175 6.88 19.09 8.06
N PHE A 176 6.77 19.37 6.78
CA PHE A 176 6.47 18.35 5.79
C PHE A 176 7.56 17.26 5.69
N SER A 177 8.83 17.62 5.91
CA SER A 177 9.92 16.65 5.96
C SER A 177 9.78 15.67 7.14
N GLU A 178 9.43 16.17 8.33
CA GLU A 178 9.19 15.33 9.51
C GLU A 178 7.99 14.38 9.27
N PHE A 179 6.90 14.92 8.73
CA PHE A 179 5.73 14.10 8.37
C PHE A 179 6.12 12.98 7.39
N LYS A 180 6.78 13.33 6.29
CA LYS A 180 7.19 12.37 5.26
C LYS A 180 8.06 11.26 5.84
N GLU A 181 9.06 11.62 6.64
CA GLU A 181 9.97 10.71 7.29
C GLU A 181 9.24 9.69 8.17
N VAL A 182 8.34 10.15 9.04
CA VAL A 182 7.54 9.26 9.91
C VAL A 182 6.63 8.35 9.09
N ILE A 183 6.00 8.87 8.03
CA ILE A 183 5.17 8.06 7.13
C ILE A 183 5.99 6.99 6.40
N GLU A 184 7.22 7.29 5.98
CA GLU A 184 8.11 6.32 5.34
C GLU A 184 8.52 5.20 6.30
N LEU A 185 8.83 5.53 7.56
CA LEU A 185 9.09 4.54 8.62
C LEU A 185 7.89 3.62 8.83
N LEU A 186 6.69 4.20 8.95
CA LEU A 186 5.44 3.45 9.11
C LEU A 186 5.15 2.54 7.93
N ARG A 187 5.24 3.07 6.71
CA ARG A 187 5.02 2.30 5.47
C ARG A 187 5.99 1.14 5.37
N PHE A 188 7.27 1.37 5.68
CA PHE A 188 8.28 0.33 5.69
C PHE A 188 7.94 -0.78 6.68
N MET A 189 7.59 -0.42 7.92
CA MET A 189 7.21 -1.38 8.94
C MET A 189 5.98 -2.19 8.52
N VAL A 190 4.89 -1.53 8.12
CA VAL A 190 3.66 -2.21 7.67
C VAL A 190 3.95 -3.16 6.52
N SER A 191 4.65 -2.69 5.49
CA SER A 191 5.00 -3.54 4.35
C SER A 191 5.87 -4.73 4.76
N LYS A 192 6.80 -4.55 5.69
CA LYS A 192 7.70 -5.61 6.14
C LYS A 192 6.98 -6.65 6.99
N ARG A 193 6.12 -6.19 7.90
CA ARG A 193 5.45 -7.03 8.90
C ARG A 193 4.18 -7.68 8.37
N THR A 194 3.38 -6.98 7.57
CA THR A 194 2.06 -7.45 7.16
C THR A 194 1.89 -7.54 5.66
N ARG A 195 2.72 -6.84 4.86
CA ARG A 195 2.58 -6.71 3.40
C ARG A 195 1.25 -6.13 2.93
N GLN A 196 0.40 -5.73 3.86
CA GLN A 196 -0.92 -5.17 3.59
C GLN A 196 -0.77 -3.75 3.06
N GLN A 197 -1.86 -3.25 2.48
CA GLN A 197 -1.90 -1.85 2.09
C GLN A 197 -1.84 -0.96 3.35
N PHE A 198 -1.07 0.12 3.25
CA PHE A 198 -1.00 1.13 4.29
C PHE A 198 -2.23 2.02 4.16
N ILE A 199 -3.23 1.82 5.01
CA ILE A 199 -4.49 2.59 4.99
C ILE A 199 -4.56 3.46 6.25
N PRO A 200 -3.88 4.61 6.27
CA PRO A 200 -3.90 5.49 7.43
C PRO A 200 -5.22 6.26 7.52
N ARG A 201 -5.50 6.76 8.71
CA ARG A 201 -6.40 7.86 8.99
C ARG A 201 -5.67 8.84 9.89
N PHE A 202 -5.84 10.12 9.61
CA PHE A 202 -5.18 11.21 10.30
C PHE A 202 -6.19 12.01 11.12
N SER A 203 -5.77 12.48 12.29
CA SER A 203 -6.49 13.47 13.09
C SER A 203 -5.48 14.26 13.93
N ILE A 204 -5.87 15.45 14.38
CA ILE A 204 -5.05 16.28 15.27
C ILE A 204 -5.78 16.41 16.60
N ASP A 205 -5.10 16.06 17.69
CA ASP A 205 -5.59 16.26 19.06
C ASP A 205 -5.44 17.75 19.45
N ASN A 206 -6.48 18.27 20.11
CA ASN A 206 -6.57 19.64 20.59
C ASN A 206 -6.16 19.83 22.05
N GLY A 207 -5.52 18.82 22.64
CA GLY A 207 -4.79 18.97 23.90
C GLY A 207 -3.73 20.09 23.86
N LEU A 208 -3.19 20.41 25.05
CA LEU A 208 -2.09 21.36 25.19
C LEU A 208 -0.87 20.97 24.34
N ASP A 209 -0.63 19.66 24.23
CA ASP A 209 0.40 19.07 23.40
C ASP A 209 -0.22 18.54 22.10
N ARG A 210 -0.38 19.45 21.12
CA ARG A 210 -0.90 19.10 19.80
C ARG A 210 0.04 18.11 19.12
N HIS A 211 -0.53 17.03 18.62
CA HIS A 211 0.19 15.99 17.91
C HIS A 211 -0.66 15.44 16.76
N LEU A 212 0.01 14.91 15.75
CA LEU A 212 -0.65 14.18 14.68
C LEU A 212 -0.91 12.74 15.14
N LYS A 213 -2.19 12.38 15.26
CA LYS A 213 -2.61 10.99 15.46
C LYS A 213 -2.73 10.29 14.10
N ILE A 214 -2.09 9.13 14.00
CA ILE A 214 -2.06 8.29 12.79
C ILE A 214 -2.60 6.92 13.14
N GLU A 215 -3.77 6.59 12.61
CA GLU A 215 -4.39 5.28 12.80
C GLU A 215 -4.22 4.44 11.55
N VAL A 216 -3.56 3.28 11.69
CA VAL A 216 -3.29 2.36 10.58
C VAL A 216 -4.21 1.14 10.73
N PHE A 217 -5.15 1.01 9.81
CA PHE A 217 -6.12 -0.09 9.83
C PHE A 217 -5.61 -1.26 8.99
N LEU A 218 -5.54 -2.44 9.62
CA LEU A 218 -5.00 -3.66 9.04
C LEU A 218 -5.91 -4.84 9.32
N ASN A 219 -5.94 -5.81 8.43
CA ASN A 219 -6.61 -7.10 8.63
C ASN A 219 -5.78 -7.98 9.59
N VAL A 220 -5.80 -7.63 10.87
CA VAL A 220 -5.05 -8.30 11.96
C VAL A 220 -5.96 -8.55 13.16
N THR A 221 -5.56 -9.45 14.05
CA THR A 221 -6.19 -9.63 15.36
C THR A 221 -5.89 -8.45 16.30
N THR A 222 -6.67 -8.29 17.37
CA THR A 222 -6.42 -7.26 18.39
C THR A 222 -5.06 -7.46 19.06
N GLN A 223 -4.66 -8.72 19.25
CA GLN A 223 -3.36 -9.07 19.80
C GLN A 223 -2.23 -8.65 18.86
N GLU A 224 -2.30 -9.01 17.58
CA GLU A 224 -1.29 -8.60 16.58
C GLU A 224 -1.22 -7.07 16.43
N ALA A 225 -2.35 -6.36 16.51
CA ALA A 225 -2.35 -4.90 16.51
C ALA A 225 -1.60 -4.33 17.72
N ALA A 226 -1.79 -4.90 18.92
CA ALA A 226 -1.06 -4.50 20.13
C ALA A 226 0.44 -4.82 20.04
N GLU A 227 0.80 -5.95 19.43
CA GLU A 227 2.20 -6.31 19.14
C GLU A 227 2.84 -5.29 18.16
N LEU A 228 2.15 -4.93 17.07
CA LEU A 228 2.63 -3.92 16.11
C LEU A 228 2.77 -2.54 16.74
N ASN A 229 1.84 -2.14 17.63
CA ASN A 229 1.96 -0.89 18.39
C ASN A 229 3.24 -0.88 19.23
N SER A 230 3.48 -1.95 20.00
CA SER A 230 4.65 -2.06 20.87
C SER A 230 5.96 -2.08 20.06
N GLU A 231 5.99 -2.84 18.96
CA GLU A 231 7.15 -2.93 18.06
C GLU A 231 7.45 -1.57 17.41
N PHE A 232 6.43 -0.86 16.92
CA PHE A 232 6.63 0.46 16.30
C PHE A 232 7.07 1.51 17.30
N THR A 233 6.47 1.57 18.49
CA THR A 233 6.87 2.52 19.52
C THR A 233 8.34 2.34 19.89
N THR A 234 8.77 1.09 20.09
CA THR A 234 10.18 0.78 20.37
C THR A 234 11.07 1.23 19.22
N TYR A 235 10.73 0.82 17.99
CA TYR A 235 11.48 1.18 16.79
C TYR A 235 11.57 2.70 16.56
N PHE A 236 10.50 3.44 16.81
CA PHE A 236 10.45 4.88 16.62
C PHE A 236 11.26 5.62 17.68
N VAL A 237 11.24 5.16 18.94
CA VAL A 237 12.09 5.70 20.00
C VAL A 237 13.56 5.46 19.68
N ASP A 238 13.93 4.23 19.31
CA ASP A 238 15.30 3.90 18.89
C ASP A 238 15.75 4.79 17.72
N TYR A 239 14.89 4.94 16.71
CA TYR A 239 15.14 5.83 15.56
C TYR A 239 15.42 7.28 15.99
N ILE A 240 14.62 7.83 16.92
CA ILE A 240 14.80 9.18 17.45
C ILE A 240 16.17 9.33 18.10
N PHE A 241 16.59 8.38 18.93
CA PHE A 241 17.89 8.44 19.61
C PHE A 241 19.07 8.24 18.65
N ASP A 242 19.00 7.23 17.79
CA ASP A 242 20.08 6.87 16.88
C ASP A 242 20.37 7.95 15.83
N ASN A 243 19.37 8.79 15.50
CA ASN A 243 19.47 9.84 14.50
C ASN A 243 19.44 11.26 15.09
N GLU A 244 19.52 11.40 16.42
CA GLU A 244 19.46 12.69 17.15
C GLU A 244 18.19 13.51 16.82
N ARG A 245 17.07 12.84 16.53
CA ARG A 245 15.79 13.42 16.11
C ARG A 245 14.82 13.68 17.26
N HIS A 246 15.32 14.25 18.35
CA HIS A 246 14.51 14.55 19.53
C HIS A 246 13.35 15.52 19.25
N ASP A 247 13.45 16.31 18.18
CA ASP A 247 12.39 17.18 17.66
C ASP A 247 11.11 16.42 17.28
N LEU A 248 11.21 15.13 16.94
CA LEU A 248 10.04 14.30 16.62
C LEU A 248 9.28 13.79 17.86
N SER A 249 9.89 13.88 19.04
CA SER A 249 9.32 13.34 20.28
C SER A 249 8.01 14.05 20.62
N GLY A 250 6.92 13.28 20.73
CA GLY A 250 5.59 13.81 21.07
C GLY A 250 4.82 14.45 19.91
N LYS A 251 5.44 14.64 18.72
CA LYS A 251 4.74 15.19 17.54
C LYS A 251 3.79 14.19 16.88
N PHE A 252 4.04 12.89 17.04
CA PHE A 252 3.31 11.82 16.36
C PHE A 252 2.83 10.75 17.33
N LEU A 253 1.56 10.35 17.19
CA LEU A 253 0.96 9.26 17.93
C LEU A 253 0.39 8.23 16.97
N VAL A 254 0.93 7.01 16.97
CA VAL A 254 0.57 5.98 16.01
C VAL A 254 -0.20 4.86 16.68
N PHE A 255 -1.30 4.44 16.04
CA PHE A 255 -2.10 3.29 16.45
C PHE A 255 -2.35 2.32 15.29
N PHE A 256 -1.88 1.09 15.42
CA PHE A 256 -2.35 -0.03 14.61
C PHE A 256 -3.68 -0.53 15.15
N LYS A 257 -4.67 -0.69 14.25
CA LYS A 257 -6.04 -1.11 14.56
C LYS A 257 -6.49 -2.20 13.60
N GLN A 258 -7.50 -2.96 14.03
CA GLN A 258 -8.14 -3.96 13.17
C GLN A 258 -8.99 -3.26 12.10
N GLN A 259 -8.99 -3.75 10.87
CA GLN A 259 -9.76 -3.16 9.77
C GLN A 259 -11.26 -3.05 10.11
N LYS A 260 -11.81 -4.06 10.80
CA LYS A 260 -13.23 -4.06 11.20
C LYS A 260 -13.59 -2.93 12.17
N SER A 261 -12.65 -2.44 12.99
CA SER A 261 -12.92 -1.33 13.91
C SER A 261 -13.06 0.00 13.19
N ARG A 262 -12.72 0.05 11.90
CA ARG A 262 -12.96 1.23 11.06
C ARG A 262 -14.45 1.49 10.83
N TYR A 263 -15.28 0.46 10.93
CA TYR A 263 -16.71 0.47 10.59
C TYR A 263 -17.61 0.23 11.82
N ASP A 264 -17.17 0.62 13.01
CA ASP A 264 -17.93 0.46 14.26
C ASP A 264 -19.10 1.45 14.40
N GLY A 265 -19.19 2.43 13.49
CA GLY A 265 -20.30 3.37 13.37
C GLY A 265 -20.14 4.66 14.16
N THR A 266 -18.97 4.93 14.75
CA THR A 266 -18.75 6.16 15.53
C THR A 266 -18.24 7.33 14.69
N GLU A 267 -17.64 7.07 13.52
CA GLU A 267 -17.01 8.07 12.66
C GLU A 267 -17.17 7.70 11.19
N ASN A 268 -16.86 8.62 10.26
CA ASN A 268 -16.81 8.32 8.84
C ASN A 268 -15.67 7.30 8.57
N PRO A 269 -15.99 6.04 8.21
CA PRO A 269 -14.98 5.01 8.00
C PRO A 269 -14.08 5.33 6.81
N ASP A 270 -14.57 6.07 5.82
CA ASP A 270 -13.84 6.34 4.59
C ASP A 270 -13.00 7.61 4.65
N ALA A 271 -13.06 8.37 5.75
CA ALA A 271 -12.27 9.59 5.92
C ALA A 271 -10.77 9.27 5.99
N LEU A 272 -9.99 10.00 5.19
CA LEU A 272 -8.53 10.01 5.28
C LEU A 272 -8.06 10.93 6.41
N TYR A 273 -8.73 12.06 6.59
CA TYR A 273 -8.41 13.07 7.58
C TYR A 273 -9.70 13.53 8.27
N LEU A 274 -9.70 13.56 9.61
CA LEU A 274 -10.84 13.99 10.41
C LEU A 274 -10.79 15.47 10.82
N GLY A 275 -9.73 16.19 10.46
CA GLY A 275 -9.53 17.58 10.86
C GLY A 275 -8.91 17.72 12.26
N ILE A 276 -8.89 18.97 12.71
CA ILE A 276 -8.62 19.37 14.09
C ILE A 276 -9.94 19.24 14.86
N ASN A 277 -9.98 18.42 15.93
CA ASN A 277 -11.15 17.98 16.72
C ASN A 277 -11.85 16.70 16.22
N GLU A 278 -11.58 15.56 16.87
CA GLU A 278 -12.39 14.33 16.69
C GLU A 278 -13.85 14.51 17.18
N GLU A 279 -14.11 15.44 18.11
CA GLU A 279 -15.41 15.54 18.82
C GLU A 279 -16.54 16.24 18.04
N LEU A 280 -16.29 16.81 16.85
CA LEU A 280 -17.27 17.67 16.15
C LEU A 280 -17.79 17.12 14.80
N VAL A 281 -17.42 15.90 14.41
CA VAL A 281 -17.80 15.31 13.09
C VAL A 281 -18.84 14.18 13.22
N ALA A 282 -19.47 14.01 14.40
CA ALA A 282 -20.57 13.06 14.62
C ALA A 282 -21.92 13.56 14.06
#